data_AF-A0A1Q3VNA5-F1
#
_entry.id   AF-A0A1Q3VNA5-F1
#
_cell.length_a   1.000
_cell.length_b   1.000
_cell.length_c   1.000
_cell.angle_alpha   90.00
_cell.angle_beta   90.00
_cell.angle_gamma   90.00
#
_symmetry.space_group_name_H-M   'P 1'
#
loop_
_entity.id
_entity.type
_entity.pdbx_description
1 polymer ?
#
loop_
_entity_poly.entity_id
_entity_poly.type
_entity_poly.pdbx_seq_one_letter_code
_entity_poly.pdbx_strand_id
1 'polypeptide(L)'
;MQRPIFAVLAALAAGAAVLASAPLAAAPAPWYKWASLNANHEICAQVSPGDGWYKARGPFRDARCEKRGRPGEALPGAQGQAPQGSPARLA
;
A
#
# COMPACT_ATOMS: atom_id res chain seq x y z
N MET A 1 -12.34 4.52 -49.28
CA MET A 1 -11.75 5.60 -48.45
C MET A 1 -11.90 5.35 -46.92
N GLN A 2 -12.11 4.12 -46.44
CA GLN A 2 -12.44 3.83 -45.02
C GLN A 2 -11.22 3.47 -44.14
N ARG A 3 -10.09 3.10 -44.75
CA ARG A 3 -8.87 2.64 -44.06
C ARG A 3 -8.19 3.68 -43.14
N PRO A 4 -8.11 4.99 -43.47
CA PRO A 4 -7.41 5.95 -42.60
C PRO A 4 -8.25 6.32 -41.37
N ILE A 5 -9.58 6.27 -41.47
CA ILE A 5 -10.48 6.64 -40.37
C ILE A 5 -10.37 5.64 -39.22
N PHE A 6 -10.36 4.33 -39.50
CA PHE A 6 -10.19 3.31 -38.46
C PHE A 6 -8.81 3.38 -37.77
N ALA A 7 -7.76 3.73 -38.50
CA ALA A 7 -6.42 3.89 -37.93
C ALA A 7 -6.35 5.12 -36.99
N VAL A 8 -6.97 6.24 -37.38
CA VAL A 8 -7.05 7.45 -36.54
C VAL A 8 -7.89 7.19 -35.29
N LEU A 9 -9.03 6.52 -35.42
CA LEU A 9 -9.86 6.16 -34.26
C LEU A 9 -9.14 5.21 -33.29
N ALA A 10 -8.41 4.21 -33.81
CA ALA A 10 -7.62 3.32 -32.98
C ALA A 10 -6.47 4.06 -32.27
N ALA A 11 -5.79 4.98 -32.95
CA ALA A 11 -4.73 5.79 -32.35
C ALA A 11 -5.26 6.73 -31.26
N LEU A 12 -6.43 7.34 -31.47
CA LEU A 12 -7.09 8.18 -30.47
C LEU A 12 -7.53 7.38 -29.25
N ALA A 13 -8.11 6.19 -29.45
CA ALA A 13 -8.51 5.31 -28.36
C ALA A 13 -7.31 4.79 -27.55
N ALA A 14 -6.22 4.41 -28.22
CA ALA A 14 -4.99 3.99 -27.56
C ALA A 14 -4.35 5.14 -26.78
N GLY A 15 -4.32 6.34 -27.35
CA GLY A 15 -3.87 7.56 -26.65
C GLY A 15 -4.69 7.84 -25.39
N ALA A 16 -6.01 7.79 -25.49
CA ALA A 16 -6.89 8.02 -24.34
C ALA A 16 -6.69 6.98 -23.22
N ALA A 17 -6.49 5.71 -23.57
CA ALA A 17 -6.23 4.64 -22.59
C ALA A 17 -4.91 4.84 -21.84
N VAL A 18 -3.85 5.29 -22.51
CA VAL A 18 -2.56 5.60 -21.87
C VAL A 18 -2.69 6.79 -20.93
N LEU A 19 -3.40 7.86 -21.31
CA LEU A 19 -3.63 9.01 -20.43
C LEU A 19 -4.49 8.68 -19.21
N ALA A 20 -5.41 7.70 -19.31
CA ALA A 20 -6.24 7.27 -18.19
C ALA A 20 -5.50 6.39 -17.17
N SER A 21 -4.27 5.95 -17.46
CA SER A 21 -3.49 5.04 -16.62
C SER A 21 -2.69 5.79 -15.54
N ALA A 22 -3.37 6.41 -14.57
CA ALA A 22 -2.70 7.02 -13.42
C ALA A 22 -2.36 5.98 -12.34
N PRO A 23 -1.11 5.92 -11.82
CA PRO A 23 -0.79 5.06 -10.70
C PRO A 23 -1.50 5.54 -9.43
N LEU A 24 -2.26 4.67 -8.79
CA LEU A 24 -2.83 4.96 -7.47
C LEU A 24 -1.75 4.76 -6.40
N ALA A 25 -1.39 5.84 -5.71
CA ALA A 25 -0.53 5.77 -4.54
C ALA A 25 -1.33 5.27 -3.33
N ALA A 26 -1.21 3.97 -3.02
CA ALA A 26 -1.74 3.40 -1.80
C ALA A 26 -0.75 3.62 -0.65
N ALA A 27 -1.24 4.16 0.47
CA ALA A 27 -0.44 4.18 1.69
C ALA A 27 -0.16 2.74 2.18
N PRO A 28 1.03 2.46 2.73
CA PRO A 28 1.34 1.15 3.27
C PRO A 28 0.37 0.78 4.40
N ALA A 29 -0.20 -0.42 4.34
CA ALA A 29 -1.24 -0.83 5.29
C ALA A 29 -0.67 -1.14 6.69
N PRO A 30 -1.37 -0.74 7.75
CA PRO A 30 -0.92 -0.96 9.13
C PRO A 30 -1.01 -2.42 9.54
N TRP A 31 -0.18 -2.78 10.52
CA TRP A 31 -0.15 -4.11 11.13
C TRP A 31 -0.88 -4.12 12.46
N TYR A 32 -1.48 -5.26 12.81
CA TYR A 32 -2.21 -5.46 14.05
C TYR A 32 -1.81 -6.78 14.70
N LYS A 33 -1.90 -6.79 16.04
CA LYS A 33 -1.82 -8.03 16.81
C LYS A 33 -3.22 -8.63 16.90
N TRP A 34 -3.35 -9.84 16.40
CA TRP A 34 -4.56 -10.64 16.43
C TRP A 34 -4.40 -11.71 17.49
N ALA A 35 -5.34 -11.79 18.42
CA ALA A 35 -5.40 -12.84 19.43
C ALA A 35 -6.48 -13.84 19.06
N SER A 36 -6.21 -15.12 19.35
CA SER A 36 -7.20 -16.16 19.15
C SER A 36 -8.22 -16.17 20.29
N LEU A 37 -9.47 -16.45 19.93
CA LEU A 37 -10.59 -16.62 20.87
C LEU A 37 -10.55 -17.98 21.58
N ASN A 38 -9.93 -19.00 20.96
CA ASN A 38 -9.94 -20.38 21.45
C ASN A 38 -8.56 -20.91 21.88
N ALA A 39 -7.49 -20.16 21.61
CA ALA A 39 -6.13 -20.53 21.99
C ALA A 39 -5.39 -19.33 22.59
N ASN A 40 -4.44 -19.60 23.47
CA ASN A 40 -3.56 -18.57 24.04
C ASN A 40 -2.39 -18.24 23.11
N HIS A 41 -2.69 -17.83 21.88
CA HIS A 41 -1.69 -17.34 20.94
C HIS A 41 -2.06 -15.98 20.34
N GLU A 42 -1.05 -15.25 19.91
CA GLU A 42 -1.17 -13.96 19.25
C GLU A 42 -0.25 -13.92 18.05
N ILE A 43 -0.73 -13.35 16.94
CA ILE A 43 0.06 -13.17 15.72
C ILE A 43 0.02 -11.72 15.23
N CYS A 44 0.98 -11.33 14.41
CA CYS A 44 1.00 -10.03 13.74
C CYS A 44 0.55 -10.19 12.29
N ALA A 45 -0.52 -9.48 11.89
CA ALA A 45 -1.04 -9.49 10.53
C ALA A 45 -1.73 -8.17 10.17
N GLN A 46 -1.71 -7.80 8.89
CA GLN A 46 -2.40 -6.60 8.39
C GLN A 46 -3.93 -6.75 8.43
N VAL A 47 -4.43 -7.95 8.18
CA VAL A 47 -5.86 -8.30 8.13
C VAL A 47 -6.17 -9.44 9.10
N SER A 48 -7.46 -9.64 9.41
CA SER A 48 -7.88 -10.76 10.28
C SER A 48 -7.52 -12.09 9.62
N PRO A 49 -7.00 -13.07 10.38
CA PRO A 49 -6.77 -14.43 9.87
C PRO A 49 -8.07 -15.18 9.54
N GLY A 50 -9.20 -14.74 10.12
CA GLY A 50 -10.52 -15.35 9.90
C GLY A 50 -11.36 -15.36 11.18
N ASP A 51 -12.38 -16.22 11.18
CA ASP A 51 -13.19 -16.48 12.37
C ASP A 51 -12.34 -17.03 13.52
N GLY A 52 -12.71 -16.70 14.76
CA GLY A 52 -11.92 -17.10 15.92
C GLY A 52 -10.79 -16.13 16.26
N TRP A 53 -10.67 -14.99 15.57
CA TRP A 53 -9.64 -13.98 15.84
C TRP A 53 -10.24 -12.62 16.16
N TYR A 54 -9.65 -11.91 17.11
CA TYR A 54 -10.00 -10.52 17.41
C TYR A 54 -8.76 -9.64 17.43
N LYS A 55 -8.95 -8.37 17.06
CA LYS A 55 -7.89 -7.38 17.04
C LYS A 55 -7.55 -6.98 18.47
N ALA A 56 -6.39 -7.41 18.96
CA ALA A 56 -5.95 -7.16 20.33
C ALA A 56 -5.18 -5.84 20.48
N ARG A 57 -4.26 -5.53 19.57
CA ARG A 57 -3.42 -4.29 19.62
C ARG A 57 -3.08 -3.76 18.23
N GLY A 58 -2.66 -2.50 18.18
CA GLY A 58 -2.19 -1.78 16.99
C GLY A 58 -2.87 -0.42 16.84
N PRO A 59 -2.57 0.34 15.77
CA PRO A 59 -1.74 -0.04 14.63
C PRO A 59 -0.23 -0.05 14.93
N PHE A 60 0.48 -0.90 14.20
CA PHE A 60 1.94 -0.98 14.12
C PHE A 60 2.41 -0.67 12.70
N ARG A 61 3.64 -0.15 12.59
CA ARG A 61 4.22 0.25 11.30
C ARG A 61 5.05 -0.85 10.61
N ASP A 62 5.25 -1.96 11.29
CA ASP A 62 6.11 -3.06 10.87
C ASP A 62 5.45 -4.42 11.06
N ALA A 63 5.90 -5.40 10.26
CA ALA A 63 5.36 -6.75 10.22
C ALA A 63 5.63 -7.61 11.46
N ARG A 64 6.46 -7.13 12.39
CA ARG A 64 6.71 -7.80 13.67
C ARG A 64 5.86 -7.23 14.81
N CYS A 65 5.09 -6.17 14.54
CA CYS A 65 4.28 -5.45 15.53
C CYS A 65 5.14 -4.95 16.70
N GLU A 66 6.35 -4.45 16.41
CA GLU A 66 7.29 -3.95 17.42
C GLU A 66 7.19 -2.42 17.59
N LYS A 67 6.97 -1.68 16.49
CA LYS A 67 6.96 -0.21 16.46
C LYS A 67 5.52 0.29 16.29
N ARG A 68 5.03 1.06 17.27
CA ARG A 68 3.68 1.61 17.23
C ARG A 68 3.50 2.70 16.15
N GLY A 69 2.26 2.85 15.70
CA GLY A 69 1.84 3.87 14.73
C GLY A 69 1.48 3.29 13.37
N ARG A 70 1.01 4.13 12.45
CA ARG A 70 0.76 3.72 11.07
C ARG A 70 2.02 3.83 10.22
N PRO A 71 2.22 2.91 9.25
CA PRO A 71 3.20 3.12 8.19
C PRO A 71 2.93 4.45 7.46
N GLY A 72 3.99 5.18 7.10
CA GLY A 72 3.89 6.46 6.39
C GLY A 72 3.50 7.67 7.27
N GLU A 73 3.02 7.46 8.50
CA GLU A 73 2.78 8.55 9.44
C GLU A 73 4.10 8.98 10.11
N ALA A 74 4.39 10.28 10.09
CA ALA A 74 5.50 10.85 10.83
C ALA A 74 5.32 10.56 12.33
N LEU A 75 6.37 10.08 12.99
CA LEU A 75 6.35 9.96 14.46
C LEU A 75 6.20 11.36 15.08
N PRO A 76 5.36 11.54 16.11
CA PRO A 76 5.44 12.73 16.94
C PRO A 76 6.85 12.79 17.54
N GLY A 77 7.68 13.71 17.03
CA GLY A 77 9.10 13.84 17.39
C GLY A 77 10.12 13.52 16.28
N ALA A 78 9.72 12.98 15.12
CA ALA A 78 10.62 12.72 13.98
C ALA A 78 10.70 13.89 12.98
N GLN A 79 10.89 15.11 13.48
CA GLN A 79 11.09 16.33 12.67
C GLN A 79 12.46 16.37 11.94
N GLY A 80 13.06 15.21 11.60
CA GLY A 80 14.49 15.17 11.25
C GLY A 80 14.97 14.21 10.16
N GLN A 81 14.11 13.37 9.55
CA GLN A 81 14.59 12.52 8.45
C GLN A 81 13.51 12.33 7.39
N ALA A 82 13.59 13.13 6.32
CA ALA A 82 12.97 12.78 5.05
C ALA A 82 13.54 11.44 4.56
N PRO A 83 12.73 10.52 4.01
CA PRO A 83 13.29 9.40 3.27
C PRO A 83 14.03 9.96 2.06
N GLN A 84 15.35 9.87 2.06
CA GLN A 84 16.13 10.11 0.86
C GLN A 84 15.79 9.00 -0.14
N GLY A 85 14.79 9.25 -0.97
CA GLY A 85 14.62 8.54 -2.22
C GLY A 85 15.92 8.71 -2.99
N SER A 86 16.71 7.65 -3.07
CA SER A 86 17.88 7.61 -3.94
C SER A 86 17.34 7.62 -5.38
N PRO A 87 17.53 8.69 -6.18
CA PRO A 87 17.21 8.58 -7.58
C PRO A 87 18.17 7.54 -8.18
N ALA A 88 17.58 6.58 -8.88
CA ALA A 88 18.28 5.58 -9.65
C ALA A 88 19.45 6.23 -10.40
N ARG A 89 20.67 5.73 -10.15
CA ARG A 89 21.83 6.08 -10.99
C ARG A 89 21.52 5.56 -12.39
N LEU A 90 21.23 6.48 -13.32
CA LEU A 90 21.32 6.23 -14.75
C LEU A 90 22.78 5.86 -15.06
N ALA A 91 22.96 4.63 -15.54
CA ALA A 91 24.18 4.16 -16.19
C ALA A 91 24.15 4.53 -17.68
#